data_AF-A0A376FKP0-F1
#
_entry.id   AF-A0A376FKP0-F1
#
_cell.length_a   1.000
_cell.length_b   1.000
_cell.length_c   1.000
_cell.angle_alpha   90.00
_cell.angle_beta   90.00
_cell.angle_gamma   90.00
#
_symmetry.space_group_name_H-M   'P 1'
#
loop_
_entity.id
_entity.type
_entity.pdbx_description
1 polymer ?
#
loop_
_entity_poly.entity_id
_entity_poly.type
_entity_poly.pdbx_seq_one_letter_code
_entity_poly.pdbx_strand_id
1 'polypeptide(L)'
;MRELDREFGELKEETCRIVIDIMEMYHALHVSWTNLKDQQSIDERRVTFLGFDAATEARYLSYVRFMVNTEGRYTHFDAGTHGFNAQTPMWEKYQRMLSAWHACPRQYHLSSNEIQQIINA
;
A
#
# COMPACT_ATOMS: atom_id res chain seq x y z
N MET A 1 -17.21 4.59 -32.74
CA MET A 1 -16.83 5.16 -31.43
C MET A 1 -16.57 4.03 -30.41
N ARG A 2 -15.78 3.00 -30.75
CA ARG A 2 -15.44 1.85 -29.88
C ARG A 2 -14.01 1.31 -30.10
N GLU A 3 -13.26 1.86 -31.06
CA GLU A 3 -11.87 1.43 -31.33
C GLU A 3 -10.83 2.29 -30.59
N LEU A 4 -11.13 3.57 -30.32
CA LEU A 4 -10.25 4.46 -29.56
C LEU A 4 -10.10 4.03 -28.09
N ASP A 5 -11.16 3.48 -27.48
CA ASP A 5 -11.16 3.05 -26.07
C ASP A 5 -10.20 1.88 -25.78
N ARG A 6 -9.65 1.21 -26.82
CA ARG A 6 -8.63 0.17 -26.63
C ARG A 6 -7.26 0.73 -26.25
N GLU A 7 -6.96 1.96 -26.65
CA GLU A 7 -5.65 2.58 -26.41
C GLU A 7 -5.64 3.47 -25.16
N PHE A 8 -6.80 3.92 -24.70
CA PHE A 8 -6.94 4.78 -23.53
C PHE A 8 -7.45 4.00 -22.32
N GLY A 9 -6.58 3.83 -21.32
CA GLY A 9 -6.95 3.31 -20.01
C GLY A 9 -7.56 4.40 -19.12
N GLU A 10 -8.44 3.99 -18.20
CA GLU A 10 -8.97 4.86 -17.15
C GLU A 10 -8.61 4.29 -15.77
N LEU A 11 -8.22 5.17 -14.86
CA LEU A 11 -8.16 4.92 -13.42
C LEU A 11 -8.95 6.04 -12.74
N LYS A 12 -10.06 5.67 -12.09
CA LYS A 12 -10.95 6.65 -11.45
C LYS A 12 -10.23 7.36 -10.32
N GLU A 13 -10.57 8.62 -10.09
CA GLU A 13 -9.99 9.42 -9.01
C GLU A 13 -10.14 8.74 -7.64
N GLU A 14 -11.29 8.15 -7.35
CA GLU A 14 -11.52 7.39 -6.11
C GLU A 14 -10.52 6.24 -5.97
N THR A 15 -10.27 5.48 -7.04
CA THR A 15 -9.30 4.39 -7.04
C THR A 15 -7.87 4.93 -6.83
N CYS A 16 -7.51 6.05 -7.48
CA CYS A 16 -6.23 6.71 -7.25
C CYS A 16 -6.05 7.11 -5.78
N ARG A 17 -7.09 7.67 -5.15
CA ARG A 17 -7.09 8.04 -3.73
C ARG A 17 -6.91 6.83 -2.84
N ILE A 18 -7.61 5.72 -3.12
CA ILE A 18 -7.45 4.47 -2.35
C ILE A 18 -6.01 3.96 -2.45
N VAL A 19 -5.39 3.94 -3.64
CA VAL A 19 -3.99 3.49 -3.78
C VAL A 19 -3.04 4.36 -2.96
N ILE A 20 -3.22 5.69 -2.98
CA ILE A 20 -2.42 6.61 -2.17
C ILE A 20 -2.65 6.35 -0.68
N ASP A 21 -3.89 6.13 -0.26
CA ASP A 21 -4.25 5.86 1.14
C ASP A 21 -3.63 4.54 1.65
N ILE A 22 -3.53 3.52 0.78
CA ILE A 22 -2.80 2.28 1.07
C ILE A 22 -1.31 2.57 1.29
N MET A 23 -0.69 3.37 0.42
CA MET A 23 0.72 3.76 0.58
C MET A 23 0.91 4.53 1.88
N GLU A 24 0.03 5.47 2.20
CA GLU A 24 0.07 6.25 3.44
C GLU A 24 -0.09 5.37 4.69
N MET A 25 -1.01 4.41 4.69
CA MET A 25 -1.17 3.43 5.76
C MET A 25 0.14 2.67 6.00
N TYR A 26 0.80 2.20 4.95
CA TYR A 26 2.09 1.50 5.09
C TYR A 26 3.21 2.41 5.58
N HIS A 27 3.21 3.69 5.17
CA HIS A 27 4.14 4.66 5.74
C HIS A 27 3.92 4.81 7.25
N ALA A 28 2.67 4.95 7.68
CA ALA A 28 2.31 5.09 9.08
C ALA A 28 2.62 3.81 9.90
N LEU A 29 2.38 2.63 9.34
CA LEU A 29 2.74 1.34 9.93
C LEU A 29 4.25 1.24 10.15
N HIS A 30 5.05 1.51 9.11
CA HIS A 30 6.51 1.43 9.20
C HIS A 30 7.07 2.43 10.22
N VAL A 31 6.64 3.69 10.17
CA VAL A 31 7.07 4.71 11.14
C VAL A 31 6.68 4.33 12.56
N SER A 32 5.44 3.84 12.76
CA SER A 32 4.99 3.42 14.10
C SER A 32 5.79 2.22 14.61
N TRP A 33 6.06 1.24 13.76
CA TRP A 33 6.87 0.08 14.08
C TRP A 33 8.31 0.46 14.45
N THR A 34 8.97 1.33 13.68
CA THR A 34 10.34 1.80 14.02
C THR A 34 10.45 2.53 15.35
N ASN A 35 9.33 3.07 15.86
CA ASN A 35 9.27 3.77 17.14
C ASN A 35 8.90 2.84 18.32
N LEU A 36 8.59 1.56 18.08
CA LEU A 36 8.33 0.60 19.14
C LEU A 36 9.62 0.30 19.92
N LYS A 37 9.48 0.14 21.24
CA LYS A 37 10.58 -0.28 22.11
C LYS A 37 11.00 -1.73 21.88
N ASP A 38 10.03 -2.59 21.52
CA ASP A 38 10.24 -3.99 21.20
C ASP A 38 9.67 -4.30 19.81
N GLN A 39 10.56 -4.27 18.81
CA GLN A 39 10.23 -4.53 17.41
C GLN A 39 10.22 -6.02 17.05
N GLN A 40 10.84 -6.88 17.87
CA GLN A 40 11.10 -8.29 17.51
C GLN A 40 9.80 -9.12 17.43
N SER A 41 8.71 -8.61 18.00
CA SER A 41 7.38 -9.22 17.94
C SER A 41 6.68 -9.07 16.58
N ILE A 42 7.18 -8.19 15.70
CA ILE A 42 6.59 -7.92 14.38
C ILE A 42 7.69 -7.93 13.32
N ASP A 43 7.61 -8.87 12.40
CA ASP A 43 8.50 -8.93 11.23
C ASP A 43 8.31 -7.68 10.34
N GLU A 44 9.40 -6.98 10.06
CA GLU A 44 9.48 -5.80 9.19
C GLU A 44 8.77 -6.04 7.85
N ARG A 45 8.91 -7.24 7.28
CA ARG A 45 8.29 -7.61 6.00
C ARG A 45 6.76 -7.44 6.02
N ARG A 46 6.12 -7.53 7.20
CA ARG A 46 4.67 -7.37 7.36
C ARG A 46 4.22 -5.92 7.39
N VAL A 47 5.13 -4.99 7.72
CA VAL A 47 4.89 -3.54 7.72
C VAL A 47 5.51 -2.83 6.51
N THR A 48 6.08 -3.59 5.58
CA THR A 48 6.59 -3.10 4.29
C THR A 48 5.52 -3.24 3.19
N PHE A 49 5.34 -2.18 2.41
CA PHE A 49 4.43 -2.19 1.26
C PHE A 49 4.99 -3.03 0.11
N LEU A 50 4.29 -4.11 -0.27
CA LEU A 50 4.75 -5.03 -1.31
C LEU A 50 4.28 -4.62 -2.72
N GLY A 51 3.34 -3.68 -2.81
CA GLY A 51 2.71 -3.27 -4.06
C GLY A 51 1.55 -4.17 -4.49
N PHE A 52 1.40 -4.37 -5.80
CA PHE A 52 0.24 -5.03 -6.43
C PHE A 52 0.67 -6.07 -7.46
N ASP A 53 -0.23 -6.99 -7.79
CA ASP A 53 0.03 -8.03 -8.79
C ASP A 53 0.11 -7.46 -10.22
N ALA A 54 1.21 -7.75 -10.92
CA ALA A 54 1.34 -7.34 -12.31
C ALA A 54 0.35 -8.04 -13.26
N ALA A 55 -0.11 -9.25 -12.94
CA ALA A 55 -0.98 -10.02 -13.85
C ALA A 55 -2.44 -9.58 -13.76
N THR A 56 -2.96 -9.33 -12.56
CA THR A 56 -4.38 -9.04 -12.31
C THR A 56 -4.66 -7.60 -11.86
N GLU A 57 -3.64 -6.88 -11.36
CA GLU A 57 -3.77 -5.55 -10.74
C GLU A 57 -2.86 -4.51 -11.42
N ALA A 58 -2.54 -4.73 -12.71
CA ALA A 58 -1.54 -3.96 -13.46
C ALA A 58 -1.74 -2.44 -13.41
N ARG A 59 -2.98 -1.95 -13.38
CA ARG A 59 -3.28 -0.51 -13.30
C ARG A 59 -2.86 0.09 -11.95
N TYR A 60 -3.08 -0.63 -10.86
CA TYR A 60 -2.69 -0.17 -9.52
C TYR A 60 -1.18 -0.18 -9.37
N LEU A 61 -0.52 -1.23 -9.86
CA LEU A 61 0.93 -1.31 -9.91
C LEU A 61 1.54 -0.16 -10.72
N SER A 62 0.99 0.13 -11.89
CA SER A 62 1.45 1.23 -12.75
C SER A 62 1.29 2.58 -12.06
N TYR A 63 0.18 2.78 -11.34
CA TYR A 63 -0.06 4.00 -10.58
C TYR A 63 0.91 4.16 -9.41
N VAL A 64 1.20 3.09 -8.65
CA VAL A 64 2.26 3.11 -7.62
C VAL A 64 3.60 3.54 -8.21
N ARG A 65 4.00 2.93 -9.34
CA ARG A 65 5.26 3.28 -10.02
C ARG A 65 5.27 4.72 -10.51
N PHE A 66 4.15 5.23 -11.02
CA PHE A 66 4.01 6.63 -11.39
C PHE A 66 4.20 7.56 -10.18
N MET A 67 3.53 7.26 -9.06
CA MET A 67 3.64 8.05 -7.83
C MET A 67 5.07 8.08 -7.28
N VAL A 68 5.80 6.96 -7.35
CA VAL A 68 7.16 6.86 -6.83
C VAL A 68 8.20 7.44 -7.80
N ASN A 69 8.19 6.99 -9.06
CA ASN A 69 9.27 7.27 -10.01
C ASN A 69 9.08 8.58 -10.77
N THR A 70 7.83 9.03 -10.95
CA THR A 70 7.51 10.26 -11.70
C THR A 70 7.19 11.41 -10.75
N GLU A 71 6.26 11.21 -9.81
CA GLU A 71 5.85 12.25 -8.87
C GLU A 71 6.81 12.40 -7.68
N GLY A 72 7.72 11.45 -7.47
CA GLY A 72 8.74 11.52 -6.41
C GLY A 72 8.18 11.39 -5.00
N ARG A 73 7.02 10.73 -4.82
CA ARG A 73 6.43 10.46 -3.50
C ARG A 73 6.78 9.06 -2.99
N TYR A 74 6.89 8.89 -1.67
CA TYR A 74 7.21 7.60 -1.03
C TYR A 74 8.49 6.94 -1.57
N THR A 75 9.50 7.73 -1.98
CA THR A 75 10.76 7.22 -2.55
C THR A 75 11.61 6.42 -1.57
N HIS A 76 11.30 6.49 -0.28
CA HIS A 76 11.91 5.70 0.78
C HIS A 76 11.33 4.28 0.89
N PHE A 77 10.26 3.95 0.17
CA PHE A 77 9.71 2.60 0.16
C PHE A 77 10.69 1.63 -0.52
N ASP A 78 10.86 0.45 0.08
CA ASP A 78 11.56 -0.65 -0.56
C ASP A 78 10.72 -1.17 -1.74
N ALA A 79 11.21 -0.96 -2.96
CA ALA A 79 10.57 -1.43 -4.18
C ALA A 79 10.68 -2.96 -4.35
N GLY A 80 11.51 -3.62 -3.54
CA GLY A 80 11.83 -5.03 -3.68
C GLY A 80 12.51 -5.36 -5.01
N THR A 81 12.71 -6.65 -5.28
CA THR A 81 13.42 -7.11 -6.49
C THR A 81 12.64 -6.95 -7.79
N HIS A 82 11.33 -6.71 -7.71
CA HIS A 82 10.43 -6.63 -8.88
C HIS A 82 9.69 -5.29 -9.00
N GLY A 83 10.14 -4.25 -8.28
CA GLY A 83 9.61 -2.89 -8.40
C GLY A 83 8.12 -2.81 -8.06
N PHE A 84 7.76 -3.16 -6.83
CA PHE A 84 6.39 -3.21 -6.28
C PHE A 84 5.47 -4.25 -6.91
N ASN A 85 5.98 -5.21 -7.69
CA ASN A 85 5.17 -6.34 -8.14
C ASN A 85 5.06 -7.37 -7.01
N ALA A 86 3.88 -7.45 -6.38
CA ALA A 86 3.61 -8.36 -5.27
C ALA A 86 3.49 -9.83 -5.70
N GLN A 87 3.30 -10.10 -7.00
CA GLN A 87 3.13 -11.45 -7.58
C GLN A 87 1.93 -12.24 -7.03
N THR A 88 1.03 -11.57 -6.32
CA THR A 88 -0.24 -12.10 -5.79
C THR A 88 -1.22 -10.94 -5.65
N PRO A 89 -2.53 -11.13 -5.89
CA PRO A 89 -3.52 -10.06 -5.72
C PRO A 89 -3.53 -9.55 -4.27
N MET A 90 -3.55 -8.22 -4.09
CA MET A 90 -3.47 -7.57 -2.78
C MET A 90 -4.62 -6.59 -2.50
N TRP A 91 -5.38 -6.19 -3.51
CA TRP A 91 -6.41 -5.16 -3.41
C TRP A 91 -7.40 -5.40 -2.26
N GLU A 92 -8.06 -6.56 -2.23
CA GLU A 92 -9.04 -6.89 -1.19
C GLU A 92 -8.43 -6.93 0.21
N LYS A 93 -7.18 -7.40 0.31
CA LYS A 93 -6.44 -7.41 1.58
C LYS A 93 -6.22 -5.99 2.07
N TYR A 94 -5.73 -5.10 1.21
CA TYR A 94 -5.48 -3.71 1.59
C TYR A 94 -6.77 -2.97 1.96
N GLN A 95 -7.91 -3.28 1.34
CA GLN A 95 -9.19 -2.69 1.75
C GLN A 95 -9.59 -3.06 3.18
N ARG A 96 -9.36 -4.31 3.61
CA ARG A 96 -9.58 -4.73 5.00
C ARG A 96 -8.61 -4.05 5.97
N MET A 97 -7.34 -3.96 5.58
CA MET A 97 -6.32 -3.26 6.36
C MET A 97 -6.66 -1.77 6.54
N LEU A 98 -7.07 -1.07 5.47
CA LEU A 98 -7.51 0.32 5.54
C LEU A 98 -8.70 0.48 6.47
N SER A 99 -9.67 -0.43 6.41
CA SER A 99 -10.83 -0.39 7.31
C SER A 99 -10.42 -0.50 8.78
N ALA A 100 -9.46 -1.38 9.10
CA ALA A 100 -8.90 -1.50 10.44
C ALA A 100 -8.11 -0.25 10.86
N TRP A 101 -7.31 0.31 9.96
CA TRP A 101 -6.48 1.49 10.22
C TRP A 101 -7.30 2.78 10.41
N HIS A 102 -8.33 2.99 9.60
CA HIS A 102 -9.28 4.10 9.75
C HIS A 102 -10.13 3.99 11.01
N ALA A 103 -10.32 2.77 11.52
CA ALA A 103 -11.00 2.54 12.80
C ALA A 103 -10.10 2.82 14.02
N CYS A 104 -8.78 2.95 13.85
CA CYS A 104 -7.89 3.33 14.95
C CYS A 104 -8.15 4.77 15.39
N PRO A 105 -8.09 5.10 16.71
CA PRO A 105 -8.27 6.46 17.20
C PRO A 105 -7.25 7.46 16.66
N ARG A 106 -6.09 6.96 16.22
CA ARG A 106 -5.05 7.71 15.51
C ARG A 106 -4.44 6.81 14.45
N GLN A 107 -4.06 7.42 13.33
CA GLN A 107 -3.48 6.72 12.18
C GLN A 107 -1.96 6.58 12.28
N TYR A 108 -1.32 7.36 13.18
CA TYR A 108 0.12 7.42 13.40
C TYR A 108 0.47 7.15 14.87
N HIS A 109 1.73 6.79 15.11
CA HIS A 109 2.23 6.38 16.44
C HIS A 109 1.41 5.22 17.02
N LEU A 110 1.12 4.25 16.16
CA LEU A 110 0.33 3.07 16.47
C LEU A 110 1.07 2.20 17.49
N SER A 111 0.30 1.63 18.42
CA SER A 111 0.79 0.60 19.33
C SER A 111 1.05 -0.73 18.60
N SER A 112 1.81 -1.61 19.24
CA SER A 112 2.03 -2.98 18.72
C SER A 112 0.72 -3.73 18.48
N ASN A 113 -0.29 -3.53 19.33
CA ASN A 113 -1.59 -4.19 19.18
C ASN A 113 -2.36 -3.66 17.96
N GLU A 114 -2.35 -2.34 17.73
CA GLU A 114 -2.99 -1.74 16.57
C GLU A 114 -2.29 -2.15 15.27
N ILE A 115 -0.95 -2.17 15.24
CA ILE A 115 -0.20 -2.68 14.08
C ILE A 115 -0.62 -4.13 13.78
N GLN A 116 -0.63 -5.01 14.80
CA GLN A 116 -1.06 -6.39 14.64
C GLN A 116 -2.51 -6.51 14.15
N GLN A 117 -3.43 -5.69 14.67
CA GLN A 117 -4.82 -5.67 14.21
C GLN A 117 -4.92 -5.33 12.71
N ILE A 118 -4.15 -4.32 12.25
CA ILE A 118 -4.16 -3.88 10.85
C ILE A 118 -3.57 -4.97 9.94
N ILE A 119 -2.37 -5.48 10.24
CA ILE A 119 -1.68 -6.44 9.36
C ILE A 119 -2.30 -7.85 9.33
N ASN A 120 -3.24 -8.15 10.25
CA ASN A 120 -3.99 -9.41 10.33
C ASN A 120 -5.45 -9.30 9.84
N ALA A 121 -5.87 -8.14 9.28
CA ALA A 121 -7.22 -7.92 8.79
C ALA A 121 -7.60 -8.71 7.51
#